data_AF-A0A936FFJ2-F1
#
_entry.id   AF-A0A936FFJ2-F1
#
_cell.length_a   1.000
_cell.length_b   1.000
_cell.length_c   1.000
_cell.angle_alpha   90.00
_cell.angle_beta   90.00
_cell.angle_gamma   90.00
#
_symmetry.space_group_name_H-M   'P 1'
#
loop_
_entity.id
_entity.type
_entity.pdbx_description
1 polymer ?
#
loop_
_entity_poly.entity_id
_entity_poly.type
_entity_poly.pdbx_seq_one_letter_code
_entity_poly.pdbx_strand_id
1 'polypeptide(L)'
;MTTTVKLPPELEQSLRQRCAAEGRSISDVMRDALVAYLASAPPSAASAWSLGADLFGRHTGPADLATARRQHLGDAWGDKHARHNAA
;
A
#
# COMPACT_ATOMS: atom_id res chain seq x y z
N MET A 1 -11.71 -1.81 -14.37
CA MET A 1 -10.93 -2.77 -15.19
C MET A 1 -11.70 -4.09 -15.25
N THR A 2 -11.68 -4.80 -16.37
CA THR A 2 -12.34 -6.11 -16.52
C THR A 2 -11.30 -7.23 -16.57
N THR A 3 -11.67 -8.42 -16.10
CA THR A 3 -10.83 -9.62 -16.13
C THR A 3 -11.72 -10.83 -16.40
N THR A 4 -11.29 -11.72 -17.30
CA THR A 4 -12.04 -12.93 -17.65
C THR A 4 -11.37 -14.14 -17.04
N VAL A 5 -12.13 -14.93 -16.28
CA VAL A 5 -11.65 -16.16 -15.63
C VAL A 5 -12.50 -17.32 -16.09
N LYS A 6 -11.86 -18.41 -16.52
CA LYS A 6 -12.57 -19.66 -16.86
C LYS A 6 -12.83 -20.44 -15.57
N LEU A 7 -14.09 -20.77 -15.32
CA LEU A 7 -14.49 -21.59 -14.18
C LEU A 7 -14.71 -23.04 -14.64
N PRO A 8 -14.33 -24.04 -13.81
CA PRO A 8 -14.80 -25.39 -13.99
C PRO A 8 -16.35 -25.44 -13.96
N PRO A 9 -16.99 -26.35 -14.72
CA PRO A 9 -18.44 -26.37 -14.88
C PRO A 9 -19.19 -26.55 -13.55
N GLU A 10 -18.66 -27.37 -12.64
CA GLU A 10 -19.26 -27.59 -11.31
C GLU A 10 -19.26 -26.33 -10.45
N LEU A 11 -18.18 -25.54 -10.51
CA LEU A 11 -18.06 -24.29 -9.78
C LEU A 11 -18.98 -23.22 -10.37
N GLU A 12 -19.06 -23.14 -11.70
CA GLU A 12 -20.00 -22.23 -12.37
C GLU A 12 -21.44 -22.54 -11.99
N GLN A 13 -21.83 -23.82 -12.01
CA GLN A 13 -23.18 -24.24 -11.66
C GLN A 13 -23.54 -23.89 -10.21
N SER A 14 -22.63 -24.20 -9.28
CA SER A 14 -22.80 -23.88 -7.86
C SER A 14 -22.93 -22.38 -7.63
N LEU A 15 -22.09 -21.58 -8.30
CA LEU A 15 -22.13 -20.12 -8.22
C LEU A 15 -23.45 -19.55 -8.74
N ARG A 16 -23.93 -20.05 -9.89
CA ARG A 16 -25.21 -19.63 -10.48
C ARG A 16 -26.40 -19.96 -9.57
N GLN A 17 -26.43 -21.16 -9.00
CA GLN A 17 -27.47 -21.57 -8.06
C GLN A 17 -27.49 -20.66 -6.83
N ARG A 18 -26.31 -20.38 -6.26
CA ARG A 18 -26.20 -19.49 -5.10
C ARG A 18 -26.66 -18.06 -5.41
N CYS A 19 -26.23 -17.51 -6.55
CA CYS A 19 -26.65 -16.18 -7.00
C CYS A 19 -28.17 -16.09 -7.18
N ALA A 20 -28.78 -17.11 -7.78
CA ALA A 20 -30.23 -17.18 -7.96
C ALA A 20 -30.98 -17.25 -6.63
N ALA A 21 -30.47 -18.02 -5.66
CA ALA A 21 -31.08 -18.11 -4.33
C ALA A 21 -30.98 -16.80 -3.54
N GLU A 22 -29.88 -16.06 -3.68
CA GLU A 22 -29.66 -14.80 -2.97
C GLU A 22 -30.22 -13.57 -3.70
N GLY A 23 -30.67 -13.72 -4.95
CA GLY A 23 -31.11 -12.59 -5.79
C GLY A 23 -29.98 -11.63 -6.16
N ARG A 24 -28.73 -12.12 -6.20
CA ARG A 24 -27.53 -11.31 -6.43
C ARG A 24 -26.94 -11.58 -7.81
N SER A 25 -26.24 -10.60 -8.37
CA SER A 25 -25.50 -10.81 -9.62
C SER A 25 -24.22 -11.61 -9.36
N ILE A 26 -23.81 -12.40 -10.36
CA ILE A 26 -22.53 -13.15 -10.32
C ILE A 26 -21.36 -12.19 -10.07
N SER A 27 -21.38 -11.01 -10.69
CA SER A 27 -20.33 -10.00 -10.55
C SER A 27 -20.21 -9.48 -9.12
N ASP A 28 -21.32 -9.30 -8.40
CA ASP A 28 -21.31 -8.84 -7.02
C ASP A 28 -20.73 -9.91 -6.10
N VAL A 29 -21.16 -11.16 -6.26
CA VAL A 29 -20.63 -12.29 -5.49
C VAL A 29 -19.15 -12.49 -5.75
N MET A 30 -18.70 -12.39 -7.00
CA MET A 30 -17.28 -12.51 -7.36
C MET A 30 -16.44 -11.37 -6.77
N ARG A 31 -16.95 -10.13 -6.76
CA ARG A 31 -16.25 -8.98 -6.17
C ARG A 31 -16.06 -9.19 -4.67
N ASP A 32 -17.12 -9.57 -3.97
CA ASP A 32 -17.06 -9.79 -2.52
C ASP A 32 -16.15 -10.96 -2.16
N ALA A 33 -16.21 -12.06 -2.91
CA ALA A 33 -15.33 -13.20 -2.73
C ALA A 33 -13.85 -12.82 -2.91
N LEU A 34 -13.53 -11.98 -3.90
CA LEU A 34 -12.17 -11.48 -4.12
C LEU A 34 -11.70 -10.58 -2.98
N VAL A 35 -12.56 -9.67 -2.49
CA VAL A 35 -12.25 -8.83 -1.33
C VAL A 35 -11.96 -9.69 -0.10
N ALA A 36 -12.82 -10.67 0.18
CA ALA A 36 -12.65 -11.59 1.30
C ALA A 36 -11.36 -12.42 1.17
N TYR A 37 -11.05 -12.91 -0.04
CA TYR A 37 -9.83 -13.67 -0.31
C TYR A 37 -8.55 -12.83 -0.11
N LEU A 38 -8.54 -11.58 -0.57
CA LEU A 38 -7.38 -10.70 -0.40
C LEU A 38 -7.19 -10.27 1.07
N ALA A 39 -8.29 -10.11 1.81
CA ALA A 39 -8.25 -9.82 3.24
C ALA A 39 -7.81 -11.01 4.09
N SER A 40 -8.06 -12.24 3.65
CA SER A 40 -7.64 -13.46 4.35
C SER A 40 -6.18 -13.84 4.10
N ALA A 41 -5.54 -13.24 3.10
CA ALA A 41 -4.11 -13.41 2.88
C ALA A 41 -3.34 -12.90 4.12
N PRO A 42 -2.37 -13.68 4.65
CA PRO A 42 -1.53 -13.18 5.72
C PRO A 42 -0.90 -11.85 5.27
N PRO A 43 -0.79 -10.86 6.16
CA PRO A 43 -0.24 -9.56 5.80
C PRO A 43 1.11 -9.80 5.15
N SER A 44 1.22 -9.44 3.88
CA SER A 44 2.50 -9.34 3.19
C SER A 44 3.44 -8.52 4.08
N ALA A 45 4.71 -8.92 4.18
CA ALA A 45 5.72 -8.13 4.87
C ALA A 45 5.51 -6.67 4.51
N ALA A 46 5.23 -5.85 5.52
CA ALA A 46 4.72 -4.50 5.34
C ALA A 46 5.54 -3.79 4.26
N SER A 47 4.88 -3.39 3.18
CA SER A 47 5.55 -2.70 2.07
C SER A 47 6.27 -1.47 2.62
N ALA A 48 7.40 -1.10 2.02
CA ALA A 48 8.14 0.11 2.43
C ALA A 48 7.24 1.36 2.45
N TRP A 49 6.22 1.40 1.58
CA TRP A 49 5.18 2.42 1.60
C TRP A 49 4.33 2.37 2.88
N SER A 50 3.81 1.20 3.25
CA SER A 50 3.01 1.04 4.46
C SER A 50 3.79 1.33 5.74
N LEU A 51 5.08 0.95 5.78
CA LEU A 51 5.98 1.20 6.90
C LEU A 51 6.32 2.68 7.09
N GLY A 52 6.27 3.48 6.03
CA GLY A 52 6.55 4.91 6.09
C GLY A 52 5.32 5.80 6.07
N ALA A 53 4.11 5.25 6.02
CA ALA A 53 2.88 6.03 5.79
C ALA A 53 2.63 7.11 6.85
N ASP A 54 3.05 6.87 8.09
CA ASP A 54 2.99 7.79 9.23
C ASP A 54 4.22 8.74 9.33
N LEU A 55 5.27 8.45 8.56
CA LEU A 55 6.52 9.23 8.51
C LEU A 55 6.57 10.18 7.32
N PHE A 56 5.99 9.81 6.18
CA PHE A 56 5.99 10.63 4.97
C PHE A 56 5.24 11.95 5.20
N GLY A 57 5.85 13.07 4.82
CA GLY A 57 5.23 14.40 4.91
C GLY A 57 5.16 15.01 6.32
N ARG A 58 5.57 14.29 7.38
CA ARG A 58 5.63 14.84 8.75
C ARG A 58 6.66 15.98 8.88
N HIS A 59 7.70 15.96 8.06
CA HIS A 59 8.75 16.96 8.04
C HIS A 59 8.90 17.54 6.64
N THR A 60 8.98 18.87 6.58
CA THR A 60 9.35 19.61 5.38
C THR A 60 10.83 19.99 5.46
N GLY A 61 11.48 20.03 4.31
CA GLY A 61 12.87 20.44 4.18
C GLY A 61 13.10 21.15 2.85
N PRO A 62 14.34 21.58 2.59
CA PRO A 62 14.69 22.25 1.34
C PRO A 62 14.28 21.45 0.10
N ALA A 63 13.72 22.13 -0.90
CA ALA A 63 13.21 21.50 -2.11
C ALA A 63 14.32 20.79 -2.93
N ASP A 64 15.57 21.20 -2.73
CA ASP A 64 16.77 20.67 -3.37
C ASP A 64 17.45 19.56 -2.54
N LEU A 65 16.82 19.06 -1.47
CA LEU A 65 17.40 18.02 -0.61
C LEU A 65 17.85 16.77 -1.37
N ALA A 66 17.14 16.40 -2.43
CA ALA A 66 17.51 15.24 -3.26
C ALA A 66 18.82 15.49 -4.03
N THR A 67 19.05 16.72 -4.49
CA THR A 67 20.19 17.10 -5.34
C THR A 67 21.38 17.62 -4.54
N ALA A 68 21.14 18.36 -3.47
CA ALA A 68 22.15 19.02 -2.63
C ALA A 68 22.40 18.31 -1.29
N ARG A 69 21.94 17.06 -1.13
CA ARG A 69 22.00 16.28 0.14
C ARG A 69 23.33 16.39 0.89
N ARG A 70 24.45 16.24 0.18
CA ARG A 70 25.80 16.24 0.80
C ARG A 70 26.17 17.59 1.40
N GLN A 71 25.79 18.68 0.72
CA GLN A 71 26.05 20.04 1.21
C GLN A 71 25.24 20.30 2.47
N HIS A 72 23.92 20.07 2.42
CA HIS A 72 23.02 20.21 3.58
C HIS A 72 23.47 19.39 4.81
N LEU A 73 23.99 18.17 4.59
CA LEU A 73 24.56 17.35 5.67
C LEU A 73 25.85 17.95 6.25
N GLY A 74 26.74 18.45 5.39
CA GLY A 74 27.98 19.09 5.81
C GLY A 74 27.71 20.33 6.66
N ASP A 75 26.78 21.18 6.22
CA ASP A 75 26.39 22.39 6.93
C ASP A 75 25.77 22.05 8.31
N ALA A 76 24.87 21.07 8.36
CA ALA A 76 24.24 20.63 9.61
C ALA A 76 25.25 20.09 10.64
N TRP A 77 26.28 19.37 10.17
CA TRP A 77 27.36 18.89 11.05
C TRP A 77 28.28 20.02 11.50
N GLY A 78 28.61 20.94 10.59
CA GLY A 78 29.39 22.14 10.92
C GLY A 78 28.73 22.96 12.03
N ASP A 79 27.43 23.23 11.90
CA ASP A 79 26.64 23.95 12.90
C ASP A 79 26.64 23.25 14.26
N LYS A 80 26.49 21.93 14.27
CA LYS A 80 26.53 21.13 15.51
C LYS A 80 27.88 21.26 16.21
N HIS A 81 28.98 21.15 15.47
CA HIS A 81 30.32 21.28 16.03
C HIS A 81 30.62 22.69 16.52
N ALA A 82 30.16 23.72 15.80
CA ALA A 82 30.30 25.11 16.23
C ALA A 82 29.58 25.38 17.57
N ARG A 83 28.35 24.84 17.75
CA ARG A 83 27.60 24.95 19.01
C ARG A 83 28.30 24.24 20.17
N HIS A 84 28.90 23.08 19.93
CA HIS A 84 29.64 22.35 20.95
C HIS A 84 30.90 23.10 21.40
N ASN A 85 31.59 23.79 20.49
CA ASN A 85 32.83 24.49 20.80
C ASN A 85 32.62 25.89 21.40
N ALA A 86 31.40 26.41 21.35
CA ALA A 86 31.03 27.71 21.92
C ALA A 86 30.42 27.61 23.33
N ALA A 87 30.24 26.40 23.86
CA ALA A 87 29.76 26.09 25.21
C ALA A 87 30.92 25.66 26.11
#